data_AF-A0A7S1PS00-F1
#
_entry.id   AF-A0A7S1PS00-F1
#
_cell.length_a   1.000
_cell.length_b   1.000
_cell.length_c   1.000
_cell.angle_alpha   90.00
_cell.angle_beta   90.00
_cell.angle_gamma   90.00
#
_symmetry.space_group_name_H-M   'P 1'
#
loop_
_entity.id
_entity.type
_entity.pdbx_description
1 polymer ?
#
loop_
_entity_poly.entity_id
_entity_poly.type
_entity_poly.pdbx_seq_one_letter_code
_entity_poly.pdbx_strand_id
1 'polypeptide(L)'
;RKLRGNDKQAVSPPFDLQLGGLGVPFKLLINAKLTADCKGGACFKKARGRGVVQLKCEGDVGERAAEMSFSVSIGSGARAQEARGPVLHDFARAAVRGLPEEQEEWDFAGVIDEESLTFVVMLELAPGPRGAREACT
;
A
#
# COMPACT_ATOMS: atom_id res chain seq x y z
N ARG A 1 18.30 2.04 -0.42
CA ARG A 1 19.19 0.85 -0.60
C ARG A 1 18.45 -0.52 -0.73
N LYS A 2 17.32 -0.77 -0.06
CA LYS A 2 16.63 -2.09 -0.03
C LYS A 2 16.18 -2.63 -1.40
N LEU A 3 15.74 -1.76 -2.31
CA LEU A 3 15.14 -2.13 -3.60
C LEU A 3 16.14 -2.59 -4.66
N ARG A 4 17.44 -2.32 -4.48
CA ARG A 4 18.52 -2.85 -5.32
C ARG A 4 19.20 -4.07 -4.67
N GLY A 5 18.75 -4.47 -3.48
CA GLY A 5 19.34 -5.55 -2.67
C GLY A 5 18.58 -6.87 -2.77
N ASN A 6 18.95 -7.79 -1.88
CA ASN A 6 18.28 -9.09 -1.72
C ASN A 6 17.07 -9.02 -0.76
N ASP A 7 16.70 -7.82 -0.32
CA ASP A 7 15.51 -7.63 0.50
C ASP A 7 14.25 -8.07 -0.25
N LYS A 8 13.35 -8.69 0.49
CA LYS A 8 12.04 -9.14 -0.01
C LYS A 8 10.94 -8.11 0.25
N GLN A 9 11.17 -7.27 1.25
CA GLN A 9 10.19 -6.34 1.78
C GLN A 9 10.85 -5.06 2.27
N ALA A 10 10.18 -3.93 2.09
CA ALA A 10 10.41 -2.69 2.80
C ALA A 10 9.13 -2.28 3.53
N VAL A 11 9.27 -1.71 4.73
CA VAL A 11 8.15 -1.27 5.56
C VAL A 11 8.41 0.17 5.97
N SER A 12 7.39 1.02 5.86
CA SER A 12 7.47 2.42 6.32
C SER A 12 7.52 2.48 7.86
N PRO A 13 8.00 3.60 8.42
CA PRO A 13 7.63 3.97 9.78
C PRO A 13 6.09 3.97 9.95
N PRO A 14 5.58 3.73 11.16
CA PRO A 14 4.15 3.86 11.42
C PRO A 14 3.69 5.32 11.25
N PHE A 15 2.46 5.50 10.77
CA PHE A 15 1.77 6.79 10.70
C PHE A 15 0.31 6.61 11.11
N ASP A 16 -0.27 7.62 11.75
CA ASP A 16 -1.64 7.53 12.27
C ASP A 16 -2.66 8.03 11.26
N LEU A 17 -3.71 7.23 11.04
CA LEU A 17 -4.89 7.59 10.27
C LEU A 17 -6.07 7.81 11.22
N GLN A 18 -6.88 8.84 10.93
CA GLN A 18 -8.07 9.15 11.72
C GLN A 18 -9.24 8.30 11.22
N LEU A 19 -9.64 7.30 12.01
CA LEU A 19 -10.83 6.49 11.77
C LEU A 19 -11.83 6.67 12.90
N GLY A 20 -13.02 7.16 12.57
CA GLY A 20 -14.09 7.31 13.57
C GLY A 20 -13.72 8.19 14.78
N GLY A 21 -12.79 9.13 14.61
CA GLY A 21 -12.28 9.99 15.69
C GLY A 21 -11.16 9.38 16.53
N LEU A 22 -10.67 8.18 16.17
CA LEU A 22 -9.51 7.54 16.79
C LEU A 22 -8.32 7.57 15.83
N GLY A 23 -7.14 7.92 16.35
CA GLY A 23 -5.88 7.76 15.65
C GLY A 23 -5.45 6.30 15.68
N VAL A 24 -5.42 5.66 14.52
CA VAL A 24 -5.06 4.25 14.37
C VAL A 24 -3.73 4.17 13.62
N PRO A 25 -2.74 3.39 14.11
CA PRO A 25 -1.45 3.27 13.44
C PRO A 25 -1.54 2.39 12.19
N PHE A 26 -0.94 2.89 11.10
CA PHE A 26 -0.80 2.19 9.82
C PHE A 26 0.66 2.15 9.36
N LYS A 27 0.97 1.18 8.50
CA LYS A 27 2.25 1.06 7.79
C LYS A 27 2.02 0.76 6.32
N LEU A 28 2.89 1.29 5.47
CA LEU A 28 3.03 0.88 4.08
C LEU A 28 4.04 -0.27 4.00
N LEU A 29 3.68 -1.32 3.26
CA LEU A 29 4.54 -2.45 2.95
C LEU A 29 4.78 -2.48 1.45
N ILE A 30 6.04 -2.62 1.07
CA ILE A 30 6.45 -2.81 -0.30
C ILE A 30 7.06 -4.20 -0.38
N ASN A 31 6.52 -5.08 -1.21
CA ASN A 31 7.02 -6.44 -1.39
C ASN A 31 7.52 -6.64 -2.82
N ALA A 32 8.64 -7.34 -2.99
CA ALA A 32 9.10 -7.74 -4.30
C ALA A 32 8.14 -8.76 -4.92
N LYS A 33 7.83 -8.64 -6.22
CA LYS A 33 6.95 -9.61 -6.89
C LYS A 33 7.64 -10.97 -7.01
N LEU A 34 6.89 -12.04 -6.71
CA LEU A 34 7.30 -13.42 -6.98
C LEU A 34 7.27 -13.64 -8.50
N THR A 35 8.44 -13.86 -9.10
CA THR A 35 8.53 -14.39 -10.46
C THR A 35 8.62 -15.91 -10.38
N ALA A 36 7.83 -16.62 -11.19
CA ALA A 36 7.70 -18.08 -11.17
C ALA A 36 9.04 -18.82 -11.37
N ASP A 37 10.02 -18.16 -12.00
CA ASP A 37 11.29 -18.76 -12.42
C ASP A 37 12.37 -18.86 -11.33
N CYS A 38 12.08 -18.48 -10.08
CA CYS A 38 13.12 -18.31 -9.07
C CYS A 38 13.10 -19.38 -7.96
N LYS A 39 13.80 -20.50 -8.20
CA LYS A 39 14.33 -21.36 -7.12
C LYS A 39 15.17 -20.48 -6.17
N GLY A 40 14.64 -20.15 -4.99
CA GLY A 40 15.32 -19.31 -3.98
C GLY A 40 14.62 -18.01 -3.54
N GLY A 41 13.33 -17.82 -3.85
CA GLY A 41 12.47 -16.79 -3.25
C GLY A 41 12.51 -15.40 -3.93
N ALA A 42 11.44 -14.62 -3.71
CA ALA A 42 11.27 -13.26 -4.23
C ALA A 42 12.20 -12.25 -3.53
N CYS A 43 12.94 -11.46 -4.30
CA CYS A 43 13.66 -10.28 -3.83
C CYS A 43 13.63 -9.20 -4.92
N PHE A 44 13.80 -7.92 -4.55
CA PHE A 44 13.66 -6.82 -5.52
C PHE A 44 14.63 -6.92 -6.69
N LYS A 45 15.86 -7.40 -6.44
CA LYS A 45 16.85 -7.66 -7.49
C LYS A 45 16.34 -8.66 -8.54
N LYS A 46 15.69 -9.75 -8.12
CA LYS A 46 15.14 -10.78 -9.02
C LYS A 46 13.87 -10.31 -9.72
N ALA A 47 13.05 -9.50 -9.03
CA ALA A 47 11.85 -8.90 -9.60
C ALA A 47 12.16 -7.73 -10.57
N ARG A 48 13.44 -7.41 -10.80
CA ARG A 48 13.89 -6.27 -11.63
C ARG A 48 13.30 -4.95 -11.16
N GLY A 49 13.24 -4.75 -9.84
CA GLY A 49 12.66 -3.54 -9.23
C GLY A 49 11.14 -3.48 -9.25
N ARG A 50 10.45 -4.56 -9.64
CA ARG A 50 8.98 -4.63 -9.60
C ARG A 50 8.46 -5.20 -8.30
N GLY A 51 7.27 -4.81 -7.90
CA GLY A 51 6.64 -5.33 -6.69
C GLY A 51 5.28 -4.73 -6.42
N VAL A 52 4.80 -4.93 -5.20
CA VAL A 52 3.45 -4.54 -4.77
C VAL A 52 3.51 -3.61 -3.57
N VAL A 53 2.55 -2.69 -3.49
CA VAL A 53 2.35 -1.80 -2.33
C VAL A 53 1.10 -2.24 -1.58
N GLN A 54 1.22 -2.38 -0.26
CA GLN A 54 0.12 -2.77 0.63
C GLN A 54 0.04 -1.82 1.81
N LEU A 55 -1.17 -1.55 2.27
CA LEU A 55 -1.47 -0.82 3.48
C LEU A 55 -1.78 -1.82 4.59
N LYS A 56 -1.18 -1.64 5.77
CA LYS A 56 -1.42 -2.45 6.96
C LYS A 56 -1.89 -1.59 8.12
N CYS A 57 -2.98 -1.99 8.74
CA CYS A 57 -3.42 -1.51 10.04
C CYS A 57 -2.69 -2.27 11.17
N GLU A 58 -2.25 -1.55 12.19
CA GLU A 58 -1.65 -2.13 13.40
C GLU A 58 -2.45 -1.85 14.68
N GLY A 59 -3.58 -1.15 14.57
CA GLY A 59 -4.49 -0.90 15.69
C GLY A 59 -5.74 -1.76 15.64
N ASP A 60 -6.47 -1.75 16.76
CA ASP A 60 -7.81 -2.35 16.83
C ASP A 60 -8.83 -1.35 16.30
N VAL A 61 -9.46 -1.69 15.17
CA VAL A 61 -10.46 -0.84 14.52
C VAL A 61 -11.82 -1.45 14.75
N GLY A 62 -12.65 -0.78 15.54
CA GLY A 62 -14.02 -1.25 15.76
C GLY A 62 -14.83 -1.31 14.46
N GLU A 63 -15.75 -2.28 14.36
CA GLU A 63 -16.55 -2.61 13.16
C GLU A 63 -17.24 -1.40 12.49
N ARG A 64 -17.51 -0.31 13.23
CA ARG A 64 -18.24 0.86 12.72
C ARG A 64 -17.38 1.88 11.97
N ALA A 65 -16.05 1.76 12.00
CA ALA A 65 -15.13 2.75 11.42
C ALA A 65 -14.09 2.13 10.48
N ALA A 66 -14.15 0.83 10.22
CA ALA A 66 -13.06 0.08 9.59
C ALA A 66 -13.06 0.06 8.06
N GLU A 67 -14.17 0.47 7.43
CA GLU A 67 -14.27 0.51 5.98
C GLU A 67 -13.70 1.81 5.42
N MET A 68 -12.64 1.68 4.62
CA MET A 68 -11.98 2.79 3.96
C MET A 68 -11.69 2.46 2.51
N SER A 69 -11.73 3.50 1.68
CA SER A 69 -11.27 3.42 0.31
C SER A 69 -9.91 4.11 0.19
N PHE A 70 -8.99 3.51 -0.55
CA PHE A 70 -7.67 4.09 -0.75
C PHE A 70 -7.17 3.94 -2.17
N SER A 71 -6.38 4.91 -2.61
CA SER A 71 -5.65 4.91 -3.87
C SER A 71 -4.16 5.04 -3.61
N VAL A 72 -3.35 4.47 -4.48
CA VAL A 72 -1.89 4.49 -4.36
C VAL A 72 -1.29 5.01 -5.65
N SER A 73 -0.28 5.85 -5.56
CA SER A 73 0.62 6.20 -6.66
C SER A 73 2.08 6.16 -6.21
N ILE A 74 3.01 6.09 -7.16
CA ILE A 74 4.44 6.08 -6.87
C ILE A 74 5.19 7.06 -7.78
N GLY A 75 6.33 7.53 -7.28
CA GLY A 75 7.18 8.49 -7.98
C GLY A 75 6.70 9.93 -7.83
N SER A 76 7.39 10.83 -8.52
CA SER A 76 7.10 12.26 -8.50
C SER A 76 7.53 12.91 -9.82
N GLY A 77 6.85 13.99 -10.21
CA GLY A 77 7.16 14.73 -11.44
C GLY A 77 7.05 13.84 -12.69
N ALA A 78 8.02 13.96 -13.59
CA ALA A 78 8.04 13.22 -14.86
C ALA A 78 8.21 11.69 -14.71
N ARG A 79 8.59 11.20 -13.52
CA ARG A 79 8.73 9.76 -13.24
C ARG A 79 7.55 9.20 -12.44
N ALA A 80 6.50 9.98 -12.21
CA ALA A 80 5.33 9.48 -11.50
C ALA A 80 4.58 8.43 -12.34
N GLN A 81 4.17 7.33 -11.70
CA GLN A 81 3.19 6.42 -12.26
C GLN A 81 1.79 6.84 -11.84
N GLU A 82 0.81 6.57 -12.71
CA GLU A 82 -0.58 6.93 -12.46
C GLU A 82 -1.11 6.31 -11.16
N ALA A 83 -1.98 7.06 -10.48
CA ALA A 83 -2.67 6.57 -9.30
C ALA A 83 -3.60 5.41 -9.67
N ARG A 84 -3.64 4.40 -8.81
CA ARG A 84 -4.48 3.20 -8.97
C ARG A 84 -5.38 3.03 -7.75
N GLY A 85 -6.59 2.53 -7.98
CA GLY A 85 -7.67 2.53 -7.01
C GLY A 85 -8.88 3.35 -7.50
N PRO A 86 -9.85 3.66 -6.61
CA PRO A 86 -9.85 3.35 -5.18
C PRO A 86 -10.17 1.88 -4.89
N VAL A 87 -9.61 1.35 -3.79
CA VAL A 87 -9.92 0.02 -3.26
C VAL A 87 -10.65 0.16 -1.94
N LEU A 88 -11.88 -0.33 -1.88
CA LEU A 88 -12.65 -0.43 -0.65
C LEU A 88 -12.17 -1.63 0.17
N HIS A 89 -11.88 -1.39 1.45
CA HIS A 89 -11.42 -2.44 2.36
C HIS A 89 -11.85 -2.21 3.80
N ASP A 90 -12.17 -3.31 4.48
CA ASP A 90 -12.49 -3.35 5.89
C ASP A 90 -11.27 -3.87 6.68
N PHE A 91 -10.60 -2.97 7.38
CA PHE A 91 -9.39 -3.27 8.15
C PHE A 91 -9.66 -4.02 9.47
N ALA A 92 -10.92 -4.11 9.93
CA ALA A 92 -11.30 -4.94 11.08
C ALA A 92 -11.36 -6.42 10.68
N ARG A 93 -11.72 -6.72 9.43
CA ARG A 93 -11.75 -8.09 8.90
C ARG A 93 -10.38 -8.61 8.51
N ALA A 94 -9.55 -7.75 7.92
CA ALA A 94 -8.18 -8.10 7.58
C ALA A 94 -7.26 -6.89 7.70
N ALA A 95 -6.21 -7.02 8.51
CA ALA A 95 -5.30 -5.92 8.81
C ALA A 95 -4.45 -5.45 7.62
N VAL A 96 -4.38 -6.20 6.51
CA VAL A 96 -3.51 -5.87 5.35
C VAL A 96 -4.31 -5.89 4.06
N ARG A 97 -4.12 -4.87 3.21
CA ARG A 97 -4.70 -4.84 1.87
C ARG A 97 -3.79 -4.13 0.86
N GLY A 98 -3.73 -4.68 -0.36
CA GLY A 98 -3.12 -4.04 -1.52
C GLY A 98 -4.15 -3.73 -2.61
N LEU A 99 -3.67 -3.33 -3.77
CA LEU A 99 -4.50 -3.21 -4.96
C LEU A 99 -4.94 -4.60 -5.48
N PRO A 100 -5.98 -4.69 -6.34
CA PRO A 100 -6.32 -5.92 -7.06
C PRO A 100 -5.13 -6.44 -7.87
N GLU A 101 -5.11 -7.75 -8.15
CA GLU A 101 -3.99 -8.43 -8.83
C GLU A 101 -3.63 -7.80 -10.19
N GLU A 102 -4.63 -7.27 -10.89
CA GLU A 102 -4.47 -6.63 -12.20
C GLU A 102 -3.77 -5.26 -12.09
N GLN A 103 -3.77 -4.66 -10.90
CA GLN A 103 -3.28 -3.30 -10.64
C GLN A 103 -2.18 -3.25 -9.57
N GLU A 104 -1.82 -4.36 -8.93
CA GLU A 104 -0.89 -4.36 -7.80
C GLU A 104 0.57 -4.23 -8.19
N GLU A 105 0.94 -4.53 -9.45
CA GLU A 105 2.34 -4.52 -9.90
C GLU A 105 2.83 -3.11 -10.24
N TRP A 106 3.78 -2.62 -9.47
CA TRP A 106 4.46 -1.35 -9.68
C TRP A 106 5.88 -1.56 -10.18
N ASP A 107 6.35 -0.66 -11.06
CA ASP A 107 7.77 -0.57 -11.41
C ASP A 107 8.49 0.45 -10.52
N PHE A 108 9.10 0.00 -9.44
CA PHE A 108 9.87 0.89 -8.57
C PHE A 108 11.18 1.34 -9.20
N ALA A 109 11.77 0.54 -10.11
CA ALA A 109 13.02 0.91 -10.75
C ALA A 109 12.86 2.16 -11.62
N GLY A 110 11.73 2.27 -12.34
CA GLY A 110 11.42 3.43 -13.18
C GLY A 110 11.20 4.74 -12.42
N VAL A 111 10.87 4.68 -11.13
CA VAL A 111 10.53 5.88 -10.33
C VAL A 111 11.57 6.27 -9.27
N ILE A 112 12.63 5.47 -9.13
CA ILE A 112 13.73 5.78 -8.21
C ILE A 112 14.48 7.01 -8.70
N ASP A 113 14.69 7.94 -7.78
CA ASP A 113 15.68 9.01 -7.93
C ASP A 113 17.09 8.43 -7.78
N GLU A 114 17.95 8.65 -8.77
CA GLU A 114 19.25 7.98 -8.85
C GLU A 114 20.26 8.54 -7.86
N GLU A 115 20.10 9.80 -7.45
CA GLU A 115 21.00 10.46 -6.51
C GLU A 115 20.71 10.01 -5.07
N SER A 116 19.45 10.10 -4.63
CA SER A 116 19.02 9.73 -3.28
C SER A 116 18.79 8.23 -3.11
N LEU A 117 18.58 7.48 -4.21
CA LEU A 117 18.15 6.08 -4.21
C LEU A 117 16.85 5.86 -3.43
N THR A 118 15.94 6.85 -3.54
CA THR A 118 14.62 6.86 -2.93
C THR A 118 13.54 7.08 -3.98
N PHE A 119 12.28 6.83 -3.60
CA PHE A 119 11.12 7.23 -4.39
C PHE A 119 9.96 7.51 -3.42
N VAL A 120 8.94 8.22 -3.90
CA VAL A 120 7.76 8.57 -3.09
C VAL A 120 6.64 7.57 -3.34
N VAL A 121 5.97 7.13 -2.28
CA VAL A 121 4.67 6.46 -2.36
C VAL A 121 3.64 7.46 -1.84
N MET A 122 2.63 7.77 -2.65
CA MET A 122 1.50 8.59 -2.22
C MET A 122 0.31 7.68 -1.94
N LEU A 123 -0.32 7.91 -0.78
CA LEU A 123 -1.51 7.22 -0.33
C LEU A 123 -2.62 8.25 -0.20
N GLU A 124 -3.70 8.07 -0.95
CA GLU A 124 -4.92 8.86 -0.80
C GLU A 124 -5.99 8.01 -0.13
N LEU A 125 -6.70 8.61 0.83
CA LEU A 125 -7.66 7.91 1.68
C LEU A 125 -8.99 8.65 1.64
N ALA A 126 -10.07 7.89 1.53
CA ALA A 126 -11.43 8.39 1.69
C ALA A 126 -12.25 7.45 2.57
N PRO A 127 -13.17 7.98 3.40
CA PRO A 127 -14.10 7.14 4.15
C PRO A 127 -14.86 6.19 3.22
N GLY A 128 -15.09 4.95 3.65
CA GLY A 128 -16.02 4.06 2.95
C GLY A 128 -17.42 4.67 2.86
N PRO A 129 -18.26 4.26 1.90
CA PRO A 129 -19.65 4.64 1.88
C PRO A 129 -20.24 4.29 3.25
N ARG A 130 -20.62 5.31 4.02
CA ARG A 130 -21.36 5.11 5.26
C ARG A 130 -22.62 4.35 4.87
N GLY A 131 -22.70 3.07 5.22
CA GLY A 131 -23.94 2.32 5.13
C GLY A 131 -25.01 3.21 5.74
N ALA A 132 -25.96 3.66 4.91
CA ALA A 132 -27.10 4.42 5.35
C ALA A 132 -27.85 3.53 6.34
N ARG A 133 -27.56 3.68 7.63
CA ARG A 133 -28.44 3.17 8.67
C ARG A 133 -29.64 4.08 8.64
N GLU A 134 -30.71 3.56 8.07
CA GLU A 134 -32.07 4.06 8.18
C GLU A 134 -32.28 4.62 9.60
N ALA A 135 -32.48 5.93 9.67
CA ALA A 135 -33.05 6.55 10.86
C ALA A 135 -34.53 6.14 10.89
N CYS A 136 -34.83 5.03 11.56
CA CYS A 136 -36.18 4.76 12.02
C CYS A 136 -36.23 5.12 13.51
N THR A 137 -36.68 6.34 13.77
CA THR A 137 -37.27 6.80 15.03
C THR A 137 -38.55 7.53 14.69
#